data_AF-A0A372JE55-F1
#
_entry.id   AF-A0A372JE55-F1
#
_cell.length_a   1.000
_cell.length_b   1.000
_cell.length_c   1.000
_cell.angle_alpha   90.00
_cell.angle_beta   90.00
_cell.angle_gamma   90.00
#
_symmetry.space_group_name_H-M   'P 1'
#
loop_
_entity.id
_entity.type
_entity.pdbx_description
1 polymer ?
#
loop_
_entity_poly.entity_id
_entity_poly.type
_entity_poly.pdbx_seq_one_letter_code
_entity_poly.pdbx_strand_id
1 'polypeptide(L)' 'MEDRRLHALVLPPGPRLLQALHAALDGTGPAICPLSPDTPAPALRATLDALAPHAVETPHGT' A
#
# COMPACT_ATOMS: atom_id res chain seq x y z
N MET A 1 -15.52 -12.00 10.81
CA MET A 1 -14.97 -10.74 10.30
C MET A 1 -13.73 -11.11 9.53
N GLU A 2 -13.72 -10.90 8.22
CA GLU A 2 -12.55 -11.23 7.40
C GLU A 2 -11.38 -10.36 7.86
N ASP A 3 -10.24 -11.01 8.03
CA ASP A 3 -8.96 -10.41 8.35
C ASP A 3 -8.63 -9.39 7.24
N ARG A 4 -8.88 -8.09 7.49
CA ARG A 4 -8.59 -7.03 6.51
C ARG A 4 -7.09 -6.84 6.44
N ARG A 5 -6.46 -7.67 5.61
CA ARG A 5 -5.03 -7.67 5.36
C ARG A 5 -4.56 -6.30 4.88
N LEU A 6 -3.58 -5.72 5.56
CA LEU A 6 -2.94 -4.47 5.16
C LEU A 6 -2.04 -4.69 3.93
N HIS A 7 -2.22 -3.90 2.88
CA HIS A 7 -1.33 -3.83 1.73
C HIS A 7 -0.58 -2.49 1.74
N ALA A 8 0.73 -2.50 1.55
CA ALA A 8 1.49 -1.27 1.33
C ALA A 8 1.56 -0.99 -0.18
N LEU A 9 1.24 0.23 -0.60
CA LEU A 9 1.29 0.64 -2.01
C LEU A 9 2.43 1.66 -2.18
N VAL A 10 3.54 1.24 -2.76
CA VAL A 10 4.67 2.11 -3.11
C VAL A 10 4.49 2.56 -4.55
N LEU A 11 3.57 3.49 -4.78
CA LEU A 11 3.16 3.93 -6.12
C LEU A 11 3.24 5.46 -6.23
N PRO A 12 3.62 6.01 -7.41
CA PRO A 12 3.48 7.44 -7.64
C PRO A 12 2.00 7.86 -7.60
N PRO A 13 1.70 9.14 -7.35
CA PRO A 13 0.35 9.67 -7.49
C PRO A 13 -0.22 9.35 -8.88
N GLY A 14 -1.43 8.81 -8.94
CA GLY A 14 -2.07 8.49 -10.21
C GLY A 14 -3.31 7.60 -10.11
N PRO A 15 -3.92 7.25 -11.25
CA PRO A 15 -5.18 6.52 -11.31
C PRO A 15 -5.16 5.18 -10.55
N ARG A 16 -4.04 4.45 -10.62
CA ARG A 16 -3.89 3.16 -9.93
C ARG A 16 -3.99 3.31 -8.41
N LEU A 17 -3.33 4.34 -7.84
CA LEU A 17 -3.40 4.62 -6.41
C LEU A 17 -4.81 5.07 -6.00
N LEU A 18 -5.44 5.94 -6.79
CA LEU A 18 -6.82 6.39 -6.53
C LEU A 18 -7.83 5.23 -6.57
N GLN A 19 -7.69 4.32 -7.54
CA GLN A 19 -8.56 3.15 -7.65
C GLN A 19 -8.42 2.22 -6.44
N ALA A 20 -7.19 1.97 -5.99
CA ALA A 20 -6.95 1.18 -4.78
C ALA A 20 -7.53 1.86 -3.53
N LEU A 21 -7.43 3.19 -3.45
CA LEU A 21 -8.03 3.96 -2.37
C LEU A 21 -9.56 3.86 -2.36
N HIS A 22 -10.21 3.97 -3.52
CA HIS A 22 -11.66 3.76 -3.61
C HIS A 22 -12.07 2.36 -3.14
N ALA A 23 -11.38 1.32 -3.62
CA ALA A 23 -11.67 -0.06 -3.22
C ALA A 23 -11.46 -0.30 -1.71
N ALA A 24 -10.45 0.33 -1.12
CA ALA A 24 -10.23 0.25 0.32
C ALA A 24 -11.34 0.95 1.13
N LEU A 25 -11.84 2.09 0.63
CA LEU A 25 -12.87 2.88 1.31
C LEU A 25 -14.27 2.27 1.19
N ASP A 26 -14.62 1.70 0.03
CA ASP A 26 -15.91 1.04 -0.19
C ASP A 26 -15.97 -0.41 0.31
N GLY A 27 -14.82 -0.96 0.75
CA GLY A 27 -14.70 -2.28 1.34
C GLY A 27 -14.63 -3.42 0.34
N THR A 28 -14.50 -3.14 -0.97
CA THR A 28 -14.29 -4.15 -2.01
C THR A 28 -12.84 -4.61 -2.12
N GLY A 29 -11.90 -3.83 -1.55
CA GLY A 29 -10.47 -4.11 -1.52
C GLY A 29 -9.86 -4.19 -0.11
N PRO A 30 -8.56 -4.50 -0.01
CA PRO A 30 -7.84 -4.56 1.27
C PRO A 30 -7.70 -3.16 1.90
N ALA A 31 -7.35 -3.12 3.18
CA ALA A 31 -6.84 -1.89 3.78
C ALA A 31 -5.49 -1.54 3.14
N ILE A 32 -5.25 -0.26 2.86
CA ILE A 32 -4.03 0.19 2.19
C ILE A 32 -3.22 1.18 3.03
N CYS A 33 -1.90 1.12 2.89
CA CYS A 33 -0.95 2.15 3.33
C CYS A 33 -0.22 2.73 2.11
N PRO A 34 -0.65 3.90 1.59
CA PRO A 34 0.07 4.59 0.52
C PRO A 34 1.42 5.11 0.98
N LEU A 35 2.47 4.78 0.25
CA LEU A 35 3.84 5.23 0.47
C LEU A 35 4.40 5.83 -0.82
N SER A 36 5.09 6.97 -0.72
CA SER A 36 5.71 7.58 -1.89
C SER A 36 6.90 6.74 -2.37
N PRO A 37 7.07 6.50 -3.69
CA PRO A 37 8.26 5.86 -4.23
C PRO A 37 9.54 6.70 -4.02
N ASP A 38 9.38 8.01 -3.77
CA ASP A 38 10.49 8.92 -3.46
C ASP A 38 10.91 8.86 -1.98
N THR A 39 10.26 8.01 -1.17
CA THR A 39 10.64 7.81 0.23
C THR A 39 12.06 7.22 0.30
N PRO A 40 12.99 7.81 1.07
CA PRO A 40 14.34 7.26 1.20
C PRO A 40 14.31 5.79 1.65
N ALA A 41 15.12 4.94 1.01
CA ALA A 41 15.08 3.49 1.22
C ALA A 41 15.16 3.06 2.71
N PRO A 42 15.97 3.67 3.59
CA PRO A 42 15.98 3.33 5.01
C PRO A 42 14.65 3.62 5.72
N ALA A 43 14.01 4.74 5.39
CA ALA A 43 12.72 5.14 5.98
C ALA A 43 11.58 4.26 5.46
N LEU A 44 11.60 3.93 4.16
CA LEU A 44 10.65 2.98 3.57
C LEU A 44 10.77 1.62 4.26
N ARG A 45 12.00 1.12 4.42
CA ARG A 45 12.24 -0.17 5.07
C ARG A 45 11.75 -0.19 6.51
N ALA A 46 12.08 0.83 7.30
CA ALA A 46 11.62 0.95 8.68
C ALA A 46 10.09 0.98 8.78
N THR A 47 9.41 1.67 7.84
CA THR A 47 7.94 1.73 7.80
C THR A 47 7.35 0.36 7.47
N LEU A 48 7.89 -0.35 6.48
CA LEU A 48 7.42 -1.69 6.11
C LEU A 48 7.64 -2.71 7.23
N ASP A 49 8.79 -2.67 7.89
CA ASP A 49 9.10 -3.55 9.02
C ASP A 49 8.16 -3.27 10.22
N ALA A 50 7.81 -2.00 10.48
CA ALA A 50 6.90 -1.64 11.57
C ALA A 50 5.43 -1.98 11.30
N LEU A 51 4.97 -1.83 10.06
CA LEU A 51 3.58 -2.06 9.68
C LEU A 51 3.28 -3.52 9.31
N ALA A 52 4.32 -4.31 9.00
CA ALA A 52 4.24 -5.71 8.60
C ALA A 52 3.07 -6.01 7.61
N PRO A 53 3.02 -5.32 6.46
CA PRO A 53 1.94 -5.50 5.50
C PRO A 53 1.97 -6.92 4.93
N HIS A 54 0.79 -7.45 4.60
CA HIS A 54 0.65 -8.76 3.98
C HIS A 54 1.19 -8.80 2.54
N ALA A 55 1.20 -7.64 1.86
CA ALA A 55 1.72 -7.48 0.52
C ALA A 55 2.28 -6.06 0.34
N VAL A 56 3.30 -5.93 -0.52
CA VAL A 56 3.85 -4.65 -0.94
C VAL A 56 3.69 -4.55 -2.45
N GLU A 57 2.88 -3.61 -2.93
CA GLU A 57 2.74 -3.36 -4.36
C GLU A 57 3.64 -2.22 -4.81
N THR A 58 4.27 -2.42 -5.95
CA THR A 58 5.14 -1.44 -6.62
C THR A 58 4.67 -1.24 -8.07
N PRO A 59 5.26 -0.28 -8.82
CA PRO A 59 4.98 -0.14 -10.24
C PRO A 59 5.36 -1.40 -11.05
N HIS A 60 6.27 -2.23 -10.52
CA HIS A 60 6.73 -3.47 -11.15
C HIS A 60 5.90 -4.70 -10.80
N GLY A 61 4.91 -4.56 -9.90
CA GLY A 61 4.10 -5.69 -9.41
C GLY A 61 4.20 -5.85 -7.90
N THR A 62 3.66 -6.97 -7.41
CA THR A 62 3.61 -7.38 -6.00
C THR A 62 4.73 -8.35 -5.65
#